data_AF-B3QT86-F1
#
_entry.id   AF-B3QT86-F1
#
_cell.length_a   1.000
_cell.length_b   1.000
_cell.length_c   1.000
_cell.angle_alpha   90.00
_cell.angle_beta   90.00
_cell.angle_gamma   90.00
#
_symmetry.space_group_name_H-M   'P 1'
#
loop_
_entity.id
_entity.type
_entity.pdbx_description
1 polymer ?
#
loop_
_entity_poly.entity_id
_entity_poly.type
_entity_poly.pdbx_seq_one_letter_code
_entity_poly.pdbx_strand_id
1 'polypeptide(L)'
;MTMSTIYVRTLKRAEHTVFCVADGQKSYYDPQFNRRIPFSSGQQVKRSILDALSKALNQVPSPTTFLSDVDKKGVVSQGEVYATCDPNYADQLLGGWMKAAKGGKDKTLKRRSPLSISAMRGLHPLLSGIDSENVTFDRSDRPDTKVIVRNEKGQELSEEQITELLVGKNISLGRKWIPDNKRATGLFVQDIAIDLRRLFCVSLSKLEPEITEETETRLREAGWTETETVFGACLLAPKDVRERLTKGLANAIINWTITSNQARTFSLMETLAVSISENANKIAGSIRAKLKEDEENKAEPIIEEEMAGVETYVTLAASGYIRTKKESVDALENAEQALIEKMTQFDYENQLEGIS
;
A
#
# COMPACT_ATOMS: atom_id res chain seq x y z
N MET A 1 3.03 -26.03 -17.21
CA MET A 1 2.37 -24.71 -17.27
C MET A 1 3.45 -23.67 -17.08
N THR A 2 3.59 -22.75 -18.03
CA THR A 2 4.48 -21.60 -17.89
C THR A 2 4.02 -20.74 -16.71
N MET A 3 4.97 -20.37 -15.86
CA MET A 3 4.77 -19.48 -14.72
C MET A 3 4.13 -18.17 -15.19
N SER A 4 2.91 -17.85 -14.76
CA SER A 4 2.19 -16.64 -15.22
C SER A 4 1.92 -15.62 -14.12
N THR A 5 2.03 -16.03 -12.86
CA THR A 5 1.73 -15.18 -11.72
C THR A 5 2.65 -15.51 -10.55
N ILE A 6 3.24 -14.48 -9.94
CA ILE A 6 3.96 -14.59 -8.67
C ILE A 6 3.02 -14.15 -7.56
N TYR A 7 2.90 -14.96 -6.52
CA TYR A 7 2.22 -14.62 -5.28
C TYR A 7 3.23 -14.32 -4.19
N VAL A 8 3.03 -13.19 -3.51
CA VAL A 8 3.84 -12.77 -2.37
C VAL A 8 2.93 -12.64 -1.18
N ARG A 9 3.34 -13.19 -0.03
CA ARG A 9 2.67 -13.00 1.25
C ARG A 9 3.67 -12.47 2.26
N THR A 10 3.33 -11.35 2.87
CA THR A 10 4.21 -10.68 3.84
C THR A 10 3.55 -10.66 5.20
N LEU A 11 4.32 -11.01 6.23
CA LEU A 11 3.95 -10.81 7.63
C LEU A 11 4.64 -9.56 8.17
N LYS A 12 3.85 -8.59 8.62
CA LYS A 12 4.35 -7.37 9.29
C LYS A 12 3.86 -7.32 10.74
N ARG A 13 4.71 -6.83 11.62
CA ARG A 13 4.31 -6.38 12.97
C ARG A 13 3.94 -4.91 12.88
N ALA A 14 2.88 -4.49 13.55
CA ALA A 14 2.61 -3.07 13.76
C ALA A 14 2.55 -2.76 15.26
N GLU A 15 3.17 -1.64 15.64
CA GLU A 15 3.21 -1.14 17.01
C GLU A 15 2.63 0.27 17.06
N HIS A 16 1.44 0.40 17.63
CA HIS A 16 0.78 1.68 17.86
C HIS A 16 0.72 2.62 16.63
N THR A 17 0.42 2.07 15.45
CA THR A 17 0.36 2.84 14.20
C THR A 17 -1.06 3.23 13.82
N VAL A 18 -1.19 4.04 12.77
CA VAL A 18 -2.48 4.40 12.15
C VAL A 18 -2.47 3.97 10.69
N PHE A 19 -3.31 2.99 10.35
CA PHE A 19 -3.42 2.53 8.97
C PHE A 19 -4.13 3.57 8.10
N CYS A 20 -5.39 3.92 8.32
CA CYS A 20 -6.02 5.01 7.55
C CYS A 20 -7.06 5.72 8.42
N VAL A 21 -7.28 7.01 8.17
CA VAL A 21 -8.22 7.84 8.92
C VAL A 21 -9.61 7.71 8.29
N ALA A 22 -10.28 6.61 8.64
CA ALA A 22 -11.73 6.60 8.79
C ALA A 22 -11.99 6.53 10.29
N ASP A 23 -12.63 7.55 10.86
CA ASP A 23 -12.91 7.64 12.30
C ASP A 23 -11.68 7.44 13.20
N GLY A 24 -10.53 8.01 12.82
CA GLY A 24 -9.26 7.96 13.56
C GLY A 24 -8.43 6.69 13.35
N GLN A 25 -9.05 5.52 13.21
CA GLN A 25 -8.39 4.25 12.89
C GLN A 25 -9.36 3.31 12.16
N LYS A 26 -9.05 3.03 10.89
CA LYS A 26 -9.83 2.08 10.09
C LYS A 26 -9.83 0.68 10.72
N SER A 27 -11.03 0.10 10.86
CA SER A 27 -11.24 -1.22 11.46
C SER A 27 -12.48 -1.90 10.89
N TYR A 28 -12.58 -3.21 11.05
CA TYR A 28 -13.80 -3.99 10.83
C TYR A 28 -14.14 -4.78 12.09
N TYR A 29 -15.40 -5.21 12.22
CA TYR A 29 -15.84 -6.07 13.33
C TYR A 29 -15.80 -7.54 12.90
N ASP A 30 -15.12 -8.36 13.69
CA ASP A 30 -15.07 -9.81 13.56
C ASP A 30 -16.13 -10.42 14.50
N PRO A 31 -17.19 -11.05 13.96
CA PRO A 31 -18.27 -11.60 14.77
C PRO A 31 -17.90 -12.92 15.46
N GLN A 32 -16.92 -13.66 14.95
CA GLN A 32 -16.53 -14.96 15.50
C GLN A 32 -15.79 -14.79 16.82
N PHE A 33 -14.88 -13.82 16.89
CA PHE A 33 -14.10 -13.52 18.09
C PHE A 33 -14.60 -12.28 18.84
N ASN A 34 -15.68 -11.65 18.36
CA ASN A 34 -16.29 -10.44 18.95
C ASN A 34 -15.25 -9.32 19.17
N ARG A 35 -14.51 -8.96 18.11
CA ARG A 35 -13.39 -7.99 18.19
C ARG A 35 -13.42 -7.00 17.04
N ARG A 36 -12.96 -5.77 17.31
CA ARG A 36 -12.64 -4.80 16.24
C ARG A 36 -11.19 -4.96 15.84
N ILE A 37 -10.96 -5.24 14.56
CA ILE A 37 -9.65 -5.53 14.00
C ILE A 37 -9.25 -4.37 13.09
N PRO A 38 -8.07 -3.76 13.29
CA PRO A 38 -7.60 -2.72 12.39
C PRO A 38 -7.13 -3.32 11.06
N PHE A 39 -7.20 -2.54 9.98
CA PHE A 39 -6.65 -2.95 8.69
C PHE A 39 -6.25 -1.75 7.83
N SER A 40 -5.33 -1.97 6.90
CA SER A 40 -5.04 -1.04 5.80
C SER A 40 -5.68 -1.56 4.52
N SER A 41 -6.40 -0.72 3.79
CA SER A 41 -7.01 -1.16 2.52
C SER A 41 -5.96 -1.40 1.44
N GLY A 42 -6.23 -2.32 0.52
CA GLY A 42 -5.32 -2.62 -0.60
C GLY A 42 -4.93 -1.38 -1.41
N GLN A 43 -5.81 -0.38 -1.53
CA GLN A 43 -5.48 0.90 -2.18
C GLN A 43 -4.40 1.71 -1.46
N GLN A 44 -4.43 1.69 -0.12
CA GLN A 44 -3.41 2.39 0.65
C GLN A 44 -2.07 1.67 0.52
N VAL A 45 -2.09 0.33 0.66
CA VAL A 45 -0.88 -0.47 0.52
C VAL A 45 -0.29 -0.31 -0.88
N LYS A 46 -1.14 -0.34 -1.91
CA LYS A 46 -0.75 -0.05 -3.29
C LYS A 46 -0.08 1.32 -3.42
N ARG A 47 -0.67 2.37 -2.86
CA ARG A 47 -0.05 3.71 -2.87
C ARG A 47 1.34 3.68 -2.22
N SER A 48 1.48 3.06 -1.05
CA SER A 48 2.78 2.92 -0.37
C SER A 48 3.81 2.15 -1.21
N ILE A 49 3.40 1.11 -1.93
CA ILE A 49 4.27 0.37 -2.85
C ILE A 49 4.68 1.26 -4.04
N LEU A 50 3.75 1.99 -4.65
CA LEU A 50 4.07 2.88 -5.76
C LEU A 50 4.97 4.05 -5.33
N ASP A 51 4.77 4.59 -4.12
CA ASP A 51 5.65 5.61 -3.54
C ASP A 51 7.07 5.05 -3.31
N ALA A 52 7.18 3.81 -2.81
CA ALA A 52 8.47 3.13 -2.64
C ALA A 52 9.14 2.86 -4.00
N LEU A 53 8.38 2.46 -5.01
CA LEU A 53 8.85 2.26 -6.38
C LEU A 53 9.43 3.56 -6.96
N SER A 54 8.69 4.67 -6.87
CA SER A 54 9.15 5.97 -7.34
C SER A 54 10.45 6.41 -6.67
N LYS A 55 10.59 6.16 -5.35
CA LYS A 55 11.84 6.42 -4.62
C LYS A 55 12.98 5.52 -5.10
N ALA A 56 12.76 4.22 -5.23
CA ALA A 56 13.76 3.26 -5.67
C ALA A 56 14.25 3.56 -7.10
N LEU A 57 13.37 4.06 -7.96
CA LEU A 57 13.68 4.45 -9.33
C LEU A 57 14.18 5.90 -9.47
N ASN A 58 14.19 6.67 -8.38
CA ASN A 58 14.43 8.12 -8.40
C ASN A 58 13.59 8.84 -9.48
N GLN A 59 12.32 8.46 -9.60
CA GLN A 59 11.39 8.96 -10.61
C GLN A 59 10.25 9.73 -9.94
N VAL A 60 9.93 10.91 -10.47
CA VAL A 60 8.74 11.66 -10.04
C VAL A 60 7.49 10.90 -10.50
N PRO A 61 6.52 10.61 -9.60
CA PRO A 61 5.26 9.98 -9.98
C PRO A 61 4.53 10.76 -11.06
N SER A 62 3.68 10.09 -11.84
CA SER A 62 2.90 10.78 -12.86
C SER A 62 2.04 11.89 -12.25
N PRO A 63 1.95 13.07 -12.91
CA PRO A 63 1.01 14.09 -12.50
C PRO A 63 -0.43 13.58 -12.62
N THR A 64 -1.29 14.10 -11.75
CA THR A 64 -2.74 13.83 -11.73
C THR A 64 -3.48 15.15 -11.88
N THR A 65 -4.44 15.20 -12.80
CA THR A 65 -5.27 16.37 -13.02
C THR A 65 -6.59 16.23 -12.27
N PHE A 66 -6.88 17.17 -11.37
CA PHE A 66 -8.16 17.28 -10.68
C PHE A 66 -9.02 18.33 -11.39
N LEU A 67 -10.20 17.93 -11.82
CA LEU A 67 -11.21 18.86 -12.33
C LEU A 67 -12.19 19.19 -11.23
N SER A 68 -12.68 20.42 -11.23
CA SER A 68 -13.73 20.88 -10.35
C SER A 68 -14.74 21.63 -11.18
N ASP A 69 -16.01 21.33 -10.94
CA ASP A 69 -17.12 21.99 -11.61
C ASP A 69 -17.55 23.21 -10.79
N VAL A 70 -18.03 24.25 -11.46
CA VAL A 70 -18.66 25.39 -10.81
C VAL A 70 -20.11 25.45 -11.23
N ASP A 71 -21.02 25.42 -10.26
CA ASP A 71 -22.44 25.52 -10.54
C ASP A 71 -22.88 26.96 -10.88
N LYS A 72 -24.14 27.13 -11.27
CA LYS A 72 -24.71 28.46 -11.62
C LYS A 72 -24.74 29.45 -10.44
N LYS A 73 -24.51 28.98 -9.21
CA LYS A 73 -24.48 29.79 -7.98
C LYS A 73 -23.05 30.09 -7.53
N GLY A 74 -22.04 29.68 -8.30
CA GLY A 74 -20.62 29.87 -7.95
C GLY A 74 -20.09 28.86 -6.93
N VAL A 75 -20.81 27.77 -6.66
CA VAL A 75 -20.36 26.71 -5.74
C VAL A 75 -19.47 25.74 -6.50
N VAL A 76 -18.26 25.50 -5.95
CA VAL A 76 -17.29 24.54 -6.49
C VAL A 76 -17.65 23.13 -6.02
N SER A 77 -17.77 22.18 -6.94
CA SER A 77 -17.98 20.75 -6.68
C SER A 77 -16.87 19.90 -7.30
N GLN A 78 -16.73 18.66 -6.81
CA GLN A 78 -15.72 17.72 -7.33
C GLN A 78 -16.10 17.25 -8.74
N GLY A 79 -15.17 17.41 -9.69
CA GLY A 79 -15.26 16.88 -11.05
C GLY A 79 -14.43 15.61 -11.23
N GLU A 80 -14.01 15.32 -12.47
CA GLU A 80 -13.23 14.13 -12.79
C GLU A 80 -11.78 14.21 -12.28
N VAL A 81 -11.15 13.04 -12.12
CA VAL A 81 -9.72 12.92 -11.86
C VAL A 81 -9.10 12.18 -13.03
N TYR A 82 -8.11 12.79 -13.69
CA TYR A 82 -7.45 12.22 -14.85
C TYR A 82 -5.98 11.88 -14.56
N ALA A 83 -5.64 10.62 -14.84
CA ALA A 83 -4.27 10.20 -15.05
C ALA A 83 -3.79 10.64 -16.46
N THR A 84 -2.48 10.73 -16.64
CA THR A 84 -1.88 11.01 -17.96
C THR A 84 -2.06 9.87 -18.96
N CYS A 85 -2.27 8.63 -18.49
CA CYS A 85 -2.33 7.42 -19.29
C CYS A 85 -1.03 7.16 -20.09
N ASP A 86 0.12 7.46 -19.47
CA ASP A 86 1.45 7.34 -20.06
C ASP A 86 2.26 6.22 -19.38
N PRO A 87 2.56 5.11 -20.08
CA PRO A 87 3.31 3.99 -19.53
C PRO A 87 4.81 4.27 -19.30
N ASN A 88 5.34 5.44 -19.69
CA ASN A 88 6.70 5.83 -19.32
C ASN A 88 6.84 6.16 -17.82
N TYR A 89 5.71 6.43 -17.15
CA TYR A 89 5.67 6.55 -15.69
C TYR A 89 5.49 5.16 -15.06
N ALA A 90 6.49 4.74 -14.26
CA ALA A 90 6.50 3.42 -13.64
C ALA A 90 5.27 3.17 -12.76
N ASP A 91 4.82 4.19 -12.03
CA ASP A 91 3.63 4.15 -11.18
C ASP A 91 2.34 3.93 -11.99
N GLN A 92 2.28 4.40 -13.24
CA GLN A 92 1.15 4.14 -14.13
C GLN A 92 1.26 2.79 -14.83
N LEU A 93 2.42 2.42 -15.37
CA LEU A 93 2.59 1.12 -16.03
C LEU A 93 2.27 -0.05 -15.08
N LEU A 94 2.75 0.04 -13.84
CA LEU A 94 2.58 -1.00 -12.82
C LEU A 94 1.34 -0.77 -11.93
N GLY A 95 0.91 0.47 -11.74
CA GLY A 95 -0.29 0.82 -10.97
C GLY A 95 -1.59 0.86 -11.77
N GLY A 96 -1.52 0.92 -13.09
CA GLY A 96 -2.68 1.11 -13.96
C GLY A 96 -3.30 2.50 -13.87
N TRP A 97 -4.26 2.78 -14.73
CA TRP A 97 -4.94 4.07 -14.82
C TRP A 97 -6.36 3.93 -15.35
N MET A 98 -7.15 4.98 -15.16
CA MET A 98 -8.45 5.15 -15.78
C MET A 98 -8.65 6.62 -16.10
N LYS A 99 -9.10 6.91 -17.33
CA LYS A 99 -9.52 8.23 -17.79
C LYS A 99 -10.84 8.07 -18.52
N ALA A 100 -11.92 8.46 -17.85
CA ALA A 100 -13.27 8.44 -18.40
C ALA A 100 -13.74 9.89 -18.63
N ALA A 101 -13.95 10.28 -19.88
CA ALA A 101 -14.40 11.63 -20.21
C ALA A 101 -15.88 11.84 -19.86
N LYS A 102 -16.20 13.02 -19.34
CA LYS A 102 -17.59 13.43 -19.06
C LYS A 102 -18.44 13.40 -20.33
N GLY A 103 -19.62 12.78 -20.25
CA GLY A 103 -20.60 12.81 -21.33
C GLY A 103 -20.30 11.87 -22.51
N GLY A 104 -19.33 10.95 -22.38
CA GLY A 104 -19.14 9.82 -23.32
C GLY A 104 -18.72 10.21 -24.74
N LYS A 105 -18.21 11.43 -24.95
CA LYS A 105 -17.73 11.88 -26.26
C LYS A 105 -16.43 11.17 -26.68
N ASP A 106 -15.56 10.89 -25.72
CA ASP A 106 -14.32 10.15 -25.93
C ASP A 106 -14.41 8.75 -25.30
N LYS A 107 -13.70 7.79 -25.90
CA LYS A 107 -13.56 6.46 -25.31
C LYS A 107 -12.82 6.56 -23.97
N THR A 108 -13.25 5.75 -23.01
CA THR A 108 -12.54 5.61 -21.74
C THR A 108 -11.22 4.89 -21.97
N LEU A 109 -10.11 5.48 -21.54
CA LEU A 109 -8.82 4.81 -21.49
C LEU A 109 -8.69 4.10 -20.15
N LYS A 110 -8.41 2.79 -20.17
CA LYS A 110 -8.38 2.01 -18.94
C LYS A 110 -7.36 0.89 -19.00
N ARG A 111 -6.34 0.99 -18.16
CA ARG A 111 -5.41 -0.09 -17.87
C ARG A 111 -5.63 -0.63 -16.47
N ARG A 112 -5.81 -1.94 -16.34
CA ARG A 112 -5.82 -2.60 -15.03
C ARG A 112 -4.38 -2.81 -14.56
N SER A 113 -4.15 -2.56 -13.28
CA SER A 113 -2.84 -2.84 -12.67
C SER A 113 -2.48 -4.32 -12.85
N PRO A 114 -1.25 -4.65 -13.27
CA PRO A 114 -0.74 -6.02 -13.20
C PRO A 114 -0.54 -6.51 -11.76
N LEU A 115 -0.68 -5.63 -10.77
CA LEU A 115 -0.58 -5.95 -9.34
C LEU A 115 -1.97 -6.02 -8.72
N SER A 116 -2.33 -7.21 -8.22
CA SER A 116 -3.51 -7.39 -7.36
C SER A 116 -3.07 -7.41 -5.91
N ILE A 117 -3.43 -6.37 -5.15
CA ILE A 117 -2.95 -6.16 -3.78
C ILE A 117 -4.10 -6.29 -2.78
N SER A 118 -3.97 -7.23 -1.84
CA SER A 118 -4.96 -7.41 -0.79
C SER A 118 -4.87 -6.30 0.26
N ALA A 119 -5.90 -6.19 1.11
CA ALA A 119 -5.80 -5.39 2.31
C ALA A 119 -4.75 -5.99 3.25
N MET A 120 -3.95 -5.14 3.89
CA MET A 120 -3.14 -5.59 5.03
C MET A 120 -4.05 -5.72 6.24
N ARG A 121 -4.31 -6.96 6.65
CA ARG A 121 -5.29 -7.34 7.68
C ARG A 121 -4.61 -8.12 8.80
N GLY A 122 -5.24 -8.22 9.96
CA GLY A 122 -4.74 -9.07 11.04
C GLY A 122 -4.49 -10.50 10.54
N LEU A 123 -3.36 -11.09 10.95
CA LEU A 123 -3.06 -12.51 10.71
C LEU A 123 -4.18 -13.39 11.29
N HIS A 124 -4.64 -13.01 12.49
CA HIS A 124 -5.77 -13.61 13.19
C HIS A 124 -6.42 -12.55 14.10
N PRO A 125 -7.75 -12.56 14.33
CA PRO A 125 -8.44 -11.62 15.23
C PRO A 125 -7.92 -11.59 16.68
N LEU A 126 -7.24 -12.65 17.10
CA LEU A 126 -6.62 -12.77 18.43
C LEU A 126 -5.14 -12.31 18.48
N LEU A 127 -4.54 -12.02 17.33
CA LEU A 127 -3.14 -11.60 17.18
C LEU A 127 -2.99 -10.15 16.71
N SER A 128 -4.10 -9.43 16.60
CA SER A 128 -4.13 -8.03 16.20
C SER A 128 -5.29 -7.34 16.93
N GLY A 129 -5.14 -6.05 17.19
CA GLY A 129 -6.11 -5.32 17.99
C GLY A 129 -5.98 -3.82 17.85
N ILE A 130 -6.88 -3.13 18.54
CA ILE A 130 -6.88 -1.68 18.65
C ILE A 130 -6.62 -1.34 20.11
N ASP A 131 -5.55 -0.58 20.33
CA ASP A 131 -5.28 0.02 21.63
C ASP A 131 -5.81 1.44 21.66
N SER A 132 -6.34 1.84 22.82
CA SER A 132 -6.68 3.24 23.08
C SER A 132 -5.51 3.92 23.77
N GLU A 133 -5.08 5.05 23.23
CA GLU A 133 -4.11 5.95 23.84
C GLU A 133 -4.72 7.35 23.99
N ASN A 134 -4.24 8.10 24.96
CA ASN A 134 -4.50 9.53 25.03
C ASN A 134 -3.25 10.29 24.62
N VAL A 135 -3.41 11.32 23.80
CA VAL A 135 -2.26 12.10 23.30
C VAL A 135 -2.36 13.55 23.73
N THR A 136 -1.20 14.20 23.83
CA THR A 136 -1.11 15.64 24.08
C THR A 136 -0.57 16.33 22.84
N PHE A 137 -1.25 17.39 22.38
CA PHE A 137 -0.65 18.36 21.48
C PHE A 137 -0.01 19.45 22.32
N ASP A 138 1.31 19.42 22.43
CA ASP A 138 2.10 20.35 23.23
C ASP A 138 2.93 21.26 22.32
N ARG A 139 2.74 22.57 22.48
CA ARG A 139 3.53 23.64 21.88
C ARG A 139 3.92 24.70 22.91
N SER A 140 3.90 24.33 24.20
CA SER A 140 4.23 25.23 25.30
C SER A 140 5.68 25.71 25.28
N ASP A 141 6.56 25.02 24.56
CA ASP A 141 7.97 25.36 24.35
C ASP A 141 8.21 26.35 23.20
N ARG A 142 7.18 26.69 22.41
CA ARG A 142 7.31 27.55 21.23
C ARG A 142 6.91 29.00 21.53
N PRO A 143 7.87 29.94 21.52
CA PRO A 143 7.62 31.34 21.91
C PRO A 143 6.75 32.11 20.90
N ASP A 144 6.58 31.61 19.68
CA ASP A 144 5.76 32.19 18.62
C ASP A 144 4.29 31.68 18.62
N THR A 145 3.90 30.89 19.63
CA THR A 145 2.54 30.36 19.73
C THR A 145 1.54 31.45 20.12
N LYS A 146 0.61 31.77 19.23
CA LYS A 146 -0.52 32.66 19.54
C LYS A 146 -1.66 31.90 20.20
N VAL A 147 -1.97 32.26 21.45
CA VAL A 147 -3.14 31.76 22.20
C VAL A 147 -4.27 32.78 22.09
N ILE A 148 -5.43 32.35 21.59
CA ILE A 148 -6.63 33.18 21.50
C ILE A 148 -7.72 32.56 22.37
N VAL A 149 -8.16 33.29 23.40
CA VAL A 149 -9.31 32.91 24.23
C VAL A 149 -10.49 33.77 23.83
N ARG A 150 -11.64 33.15 23.57
CA ARG A 150 -12.87 33.85 23.14
C ARG A 150 -13.98 33.71 24.16
N ASN A 151 -14.80 34.75 24.28
CA ASN A 151 -16.04 34.70 25.04
C ASN A 151 -17.16 33.99 24.25
N GLU A 152 -18.35 33.87 24.85
CA GLU A 152 -19.53 33.22 24.25
C GLU A 152 -20.01 33.88 22.95
N LYS A 153 -19.65 35.15 22.71
CA LYS A 153 -19.98 35.90 21.48
C LYS A 153 -18.90 35.78 20.40
N GLY A 154 -17.85 34.98 20.65
CA GLY A 154 -16.73 34.78 19.72
C GLY A 154 -15.71 35.93 19.69
N GLN A 155 -15.79 36.88 20.62
CA GLN A 155 -14.84 38.00 20.73
C GLN A 155 -13.59 37.58 21.50
N GLU A 156 -12.41 38.03 21.06
CA GLU A 156 -11.13 37.74 21.70
C GLU A 156 -11.00 38.51 23.03
N LEU A 157 -10.52 37.83 24.07
CA LEU A 157 -10.26 38.41 25.39
C LEU A 157 -8.85 39.05 25.43
N SER A 158 -8.68 40.06 26.28
CA SER A 158 -7.36 40.64 26.55
C SER A 158 -6.52 39.76 27.48
N GLU A 159 -5.21 39.99 27.55
CA GLU A 159 -4.30 39.23 28.42
C GLU A 159 -4.65 39.39 29.92
N GLU A 160 -5.09 40.58 30.33
CA GLU A 160 -5.51 40.85 31.71
C GLU A 160 -6.76 40.01 32.07
N GLN A 161 -7.75 39.98 31.18
CA GLN A 161 -8.97 39.19 31.36
C GLN A 161 -8.67 37.69 31.42
N ILE A 162 -7.74 37.20 30.59
CA ILE A 162 -7.30 35.81 30.60
C ILE A 162 -6.57 35.50 31.92
N THR A 163 -5.68 36.37 32.37
CA THR A 163 -4.90 36.18 33.61
C THR A 163 -5.81 36.10 34.82
N GLU A 164 -6.80 37.00 34.93
CA GLU A 164 -7.80 36.99 35.99
C GLU A 164 -8.63 35.69 35.97
N LEU A 165 -9.04 35.23 34.79
CA LEU A 165 -9.79 33.98 34.62
C LEU A 165 -9.00 32.73 35.01
N LEU A 166 -7.66 32.78 34.96
CA LEU A 166 -6.76 31.67 35.29
C LEU A 166 -6.35 31.64 36.77
N VAL A 167 -6.64 32.68 37.56
CA VAL A 167 -6.30 32.70 39.01
C VAL A 167 -6.91 31.48 39.71
N GLY A 168 -6.08 30.73 40.42
CA GLY A 168 -6.49 29.51 41.15
C GLY A 168 -6.80 28.30 40.26
N LYS A 169 -6.65 28.39 38.93
CA LYS A 169 -6.87 27.29 37.99
C LYS A 169 -5.54 26.79 37.45
N ASN A 170 -5.28 25.50 37.59
CA ASN A 170 -4.10 24.85 37.00
C ASN A 170 -4.37 24.41 35.55
N ILE A 171 -4.56 25.38 34.65
CA ILE A 171 -4.89 25.15 33.23
C ILE A 171 -3.75 25.65 32.34
N SER A 172 -3.27 24.79 31.44
CA SER A 172 -2.30 25.16 30.41
C SER A 172 -3.01 25.47 29.09
N LEU A 173 -2.86 26.69 28.57
CA LEU A 173 -3.46 27.11 27.30
C LEU A 173 -2.63 26.72 26.06
N GLY A 174 -1.33 26.43 26.24
CA GLY A 174 -0.41 25.98 25.17
C GLY A 174 -0.44 24.48 24.90
N ARG A 175 -1.35 23.75 25.55
CA ARG A 175 -1.46 22.28 25.49
C ARG A 175 -2.90 21.88 25.24
N LYS A 176 -3.11 20.89 24.37
CA LYS A 176 -4.42 20.29 24.14
C LYS A 176 -4.37 18.79 24.40
N TRP A 177 -5.15 18.34 25.36
CA TRP A 177 -5.42 16.93 25.59
C TRP A 177 -6.36 16.38 24.51
N ILE A 178 -6.04 15.21 23.96
CA ILE A 178 -6.82 14.55 22.92
C ILE A 178 -7.04 13.09 23.36
N PRO A 179 -8.18 12.79 24.00
CA PRO A 179 -8.45 11.46 24.53
C PRO A 179 -8.82 10.45 23.43
N ASP A 180 -8.84 9.17 23.81
CA ASP A 180 -9.48 8.06 23.08
C ASP A 180 -9.00 7.85 21.63
N ASN A 181 -7.71 8.12 21.40
CA ASN A 181 -7.09 7.83 20.13
C ASN A 181 -6.90 6.33 19.96
N LYS A 182 -7.25 5.81 18.79
CA LYS A 182 -7.14 4.38 18.48
C LYS A 182 -5.87 4.10 17.69
N ARG A 183 -5.16 3.02 18.04
CA ARG A 183 -3.94 2.60 17.37
C ARG A 183 -3.99 1.12 17.02
N ALA A 184 -3.50 0.80 15.82
CA ALA A 184 -3.35 -0.56 15.38
C ALA A 184 -2.11 -1.20 16.03
N THR A 185 -2.29 -2.41 16.56
CA THR A 185 -1.21 -3.22 17.12
C THR A 185 -1.34 -4.69 16.68
N GLY A 186 -0.21 -5.40 16.63
CA GLY A 186 -0.15 -6.85 16.44
C GLY A 186 0.41 -7.29 15.09
N LEU A 187 0.01 -8.49 14.66
CA LEU A 187 0.53 -9.18 13.48
C LEU A 187 -0.43 -9.06 12.29
N PHE A 188 0.10 -8.64 11.15
CA PHE A 188 -0.66 -8.34 9.95
C PHE A 188 -0.10 -9.08 8.74
N VAL A 189 -0.99 -9.59 7.91
CA VAL A 189 -0.64 -10.22 6.63
C VAL A 189 -1.16 -9.38 5.47
N GLN A 190 -0.40 -9.42 4.39
CA GLN A 190 -0.74 -8.83 3.11
C GLN A 190 -0.34 -9.80 2.00
N ASP A 191 -1.14 -9.86 0.95
CA ASP A 191 -0.93 -10.71 -0.22
C ASP A 191 -0.86 -9.84 -1.49
N ILE A 192 0.04 -10.19 -2.41
CA ILE A 192 0.19 -9.57 -3.73
C ILE A 192 0.21 -10.67 -4.78
N ALA A 193 -0.55 -10.50 -5.85
CA ALA A 193 -0.39 -11.28 -7.07
C ALA A 193 0.17 -10.38 -8.18
N ILE A 194 1.25 -10.82 -8.83
CA ILE A 194 1.94 -10.11 -9.91
C ILE A 194 1.66 -10.88 -11.20
N ASP A 195 0.84 -10.31 -12.09
CA ASP A 195 0.55 -10.91 -13.40
C ASP A 195 1.68 -10.58 -14.39
N LEU A 196 2.58 -11.55 -14.61
CA LEU A 196 3.76 -11.37 -15.45
C LEU A 196 3.38 -11.11 -16.91
N ARG A 197 2.27 -11.67 -17.39
CA ARG A 197 1.83 -11.52 -18.80
C ARG A 197 1.53 -10.08 -19.19
N ARG A 198 1.18 -9.24 -18.21
CA ARG A 198 0.79 -7.83 -18.41
C ARG A 198 1.78 -6.83 -17.83
N LEU A 199 2.77 -7.30 -17.06
CA LEU A 199 3.58 -6.46 -16.19
C LEU A 199 4.25 -5.30 -16.94
N PHE A 200 4.75 -5.57 -18.15
CA PHE A 200 5.47 -4.61 -18.98
C PHE A 200 4.83 -4.38 -20.36
N CYS A 201 3.58 -4.81 -20.55
CA CYS A 201 2.88 -4.73 -21.83
C CYS A 201 1.71 -3.76 -21.75
N VAL A 202 1.41 -3.03 -22.82
CA VAL A 202 0.21 -2.17 -22.97
C VAL A 202 -0.63 -2.63 -24.15
N SER A 203 -1.92 -2.84 -23.94
CA SER A 203 -2.82 -3.40 -24.96
C SER A 203 -3.01 -2.49 -26.17
N LEU A 204 -2.99 -3.08 -27.38
CA LEU A 204 -3.32 -2.42 -28.65
C LEU A 204 -4.80 -2.54 -29.03
N SER A 205 -5.66 -3.00 -28.11
CA SER A 205 -7.10 -3.13 -28.36
C SER A 205 -7.75 -1.79 -28.69
N LYS A 206 -8.31 -1.67 -29.90
CA LYS A 206 -9.10 -0.49 -30.31
C LYS A 206 -10.50 -0.47 -29.67
N LEU A 207 -11.00 -1.63 -29.23
CA LEU A 207 -12.31 -1.74 -28.59
C LEU A 207 -12.26 -1.17 -27.17
N GLU A 208 -11.27 -1.62 -26.40
CA GLU A 208 -11.00 -1.25 -25.01
C GLU A 208 -9.57 -0.67 -24.90
N PRO A 209 -9.36 0.57 -25.34
CA PRO A 209 -8.03 1.17 -25.43
C PRO A 209 -7.41 1.43 -24.04
N GLU A 210 -6.14 1.09 -23.90
CA GLU A 210 -5.33 1.50 -22.75
C GLU A 210 -4.66 2.86 -22.96
N ILE A 211 -4.32 3.18 -24.20
CA ILE A 211 -3.57 4.38 -24.61
C ILE A 211 -4.18 5.03 -25.85
N THR A 212 -3.75 6.25 -26.16
CA THR A 212 -4.10 6.96 -27.40
C THR A 212 -3.21 6.52 -28.57
N GLU A 213 -3.63 6.77 -29.82
CA GLU A 213 -2.80 6.53 -31.02
C GLU A 213 -1.51 7.36 -31.01
N GLU A 214 -1.56 8.58 -30.48
CA GLU A 214 -0.38 9.43 -30.26
C GLU A 214 0.60 8.78 -29.28
N THR A 215 0.08 8.23 -28.17
CA THR A 215 0.90 7.52 -27.19
C THR A 215 1.50 6.26 -27.82
N GLU A 216 0.72 5.50 -28.59
CA GLU A 216 1.21 4.32 -29.30
C GLU A 216 2.39 4.65 -30.22
N THR A 217 2.25 5.69 -31.05
CA THR A 217 3.29 6.14 -31.99
C THR A 217 4.58 6.46 -31.25
N ARG A 218 4.49 7.28 -30.19
CA ARG A 218 5.64 7.66 -29.36
C ARG A 218 6.31 6.45 -28.68
N LEU A 219 5.55 5.43 -28.26
CA LEU A 219 6.13 4.23 -27.66
C LEU A 219 6.91 3.40 -28.69
N ARG A 220 6.39 3.26 -29.91
CA ARG A 220 7.10 2.59 -31.00
C ARG A 220 8.40 3.33 -31.35
N GLU A 221 8.35 4.67 -31.40
CA GLU A 221 9.55 5.51 -31.58
C GLU A 221 10.56 5.36 -30.42
N ALA A 222 10.06 5.13 -29.20
CA ALA A 222 10.88 4.83 -28.03
C ALA A 222 11.36 3.36 -27.94
N GLY A 223 11.16 2.57 -29.01
CA GLY A 223 11.67 1.20 -29.10
C GLY A 223 10.80 0.13 -28.46
N TRP A 224 9.55 0.43 -28.10
CA TRP A 224 8.59 -0.59 -27.67
C TRP A 224 8.25 -1.51 -28.85
N THR A 225 8.30 -2.82 -28.63
CA THR A 225 8.08 -3.82 -29.67
C THR A 225 6.68 -4.40 -29.59
N GLU A 226 6.12 -4.76 -30.74
CA GLU A 226 4.84 -5.46 -30.77
C GLU A 226 5.04 -6.93 -30.41
N THR A 227 4.19 -7.44 -29.51
CA THR A 227 4.12 -8.86 -29.14
C THR A 227 2.66 -9.25 -28.90
N GLU A 228 2.42 -10.54 -28.73
CA GLU A 228 1.11 -11.10 -28.47
C GLU A 228 1.09 -11.83 -27.12
N THR A 229 0.06 -11.55 -26.34
CA THR A 229 -0.21 -12.23 -25.08
C THR A 229 -1.49 -13.04 -25.21
N VAL A 230 -1.83 -13.83 -24.18
CA VAL A 230 -3.15 -14.49 -24.09
C VAL A 230 -4.34 -13.51 -24.08
N PHE A 231 -4.09 -12.21 -24.00
CA PHE A 231 -5.09 -11.14 -24.05
C PHE A 231 -5.14 -10.40 -25.41
N GLY A 232 -4.31 -10.80 -26.36
CA GLY A 232 -4.16 -10.18 -27.68
C GLY A 232 -2.89 -9.35 -27.83
N ALA A 233 -2.84 -8.62 -28.95
CA ALA A 233 -1.72 -7.78 -29.36
C ALA A 233 -1.45 -6.63 -28.37
N CYS A 234 -0.17 -6.37 -28.11
CA CYS A 234 0.28 -5.35 -27.18
C CYS A 234 1.65 -4.79 -27.56
N LEU A 235 2.01 -3.65 -26.99
CA LEU A 235 3.38 -3.14 -26.99
C LEU A 235 4.09 -3.58 -25.72
N LEU A 236 5.28 -4.16 -25.88
CA LEU A 236 6.18 -4.57 -24.82
C LEU A 236 7.26 -3.52 -24.59
N ALA A 237 7.53 -3.21 -23.32
CA ALA A 237 8.60 -2.30 -22.94
C ALA A 237 10.00 -2.86 -23.33
N PRO A 238 10.93 -1.99 -23.75
CA PRO A 238 12.32 -2.35 -24.00
C PRO A 238 12.98 -3.12 -22.85
N LYS A 239 13.95 -3.98 -23.15
CA LYS A 239 14.58 -4.87 -22.17
C LYS A 239 15.23 -4.12 -21.00
N ASP A 240 15.93 -3.03 -21.27
CA ASP A 240 16.56 -2.17 -20.26
C ASP A 240 15.52 -1.53 -19.32
N VAL A 241 14.37 -1.11 -19.88
CA VAL A 241 13.24 -0.61 -19.09
C VAL A 241 12.69 -1.71 -18.19
N ARG A 242 12.50 -2.93 -18.72
CA ARG A 242 12.02 -4.08 -17.93
C ARG A 242 12.97 -4.44 -16.79
N GLU A 243 14.28 -4.51 -17.05
CA GLU A 243 15.29 -4.81 -16.03
C GLU A 243 15.30 -3.76 -14.91
N ARG A 244 15.24 -2.47 -15.28
CA ARG A 244 15.17 -1.36 -14.32
C ARG A 244 13.90 -1.44 -13.47
N LEU A 245 12.74 -1.62 -14.10
CA LEU A 245 11.46 -1.71 -13.41
C LEU A 245 11.35 -2.95 -12.54
N THR A 246 11.92 -4.08 -12.96
CA THR A 246 11.96 -5.33 -12.19
C THR A 246 12.67 -5.12 -10.85
N LYS A 247 13.85 -4.52 -10.86
CA LYS A 247 14.61 -4.20 -9.65
C LYS A 247 13.84 -3.22 -8.75
N GLY A 248 13.31 -2.14 -9.32
CA GLY A 248 12.53 -1.16 -8.58
C GLY A 248 11.25 -1.75 -7.95
N LEU A 249 10.56 -2.63 -8.67
CA LEU A 249 9.34 -3.28 -8.18
C LEU A 249 9.63 -4.29 -7.08
N ALA A 250 10.67 -5.12 -7.22
CA ALA A 250 11.08 -6.05 -6.17
C ALA A 250 11.42 -5.29 -4.88
N ASN A 251 12.25 -4.25 -4.99
CA ASN A 251 12.59 -3.39 -3.87
C ASN A 251 11.34 -2.76 -3.21
N ALA A 252 10.42 -2.23 -4.02
CA ALA A 252 9.19 -1.63 -3.52
C ALA A 252 8.27 -2.62 -2.80
N ILE A 253 8.13 -3.85 -3.31
CA ILE A 253 7.30 -4.90 -2.70
C ILE A 253 7.84 -5.32 -1.34
N ILE A 254 9.16 -5.36 -1.16
CA ILE A 254 9.80 -5.76 0.10
C ILE A 254 9.84 -4.61 1.11
N ASN A 255 10.16 -3.40 0.64
CA ASN A 255 10.56 -2.28 1.51
C ASN A 255 9.49 -1.20 1.71
N TRP A 256 8.27 -1.36 1.17
CA TRP A 256 7.22 -0.39 1.39
C TRP A 256 6.83 -0.28 2.88
N THR A 257 6.46 0.93 3.28
CA THR A 257 5.98 1.25 4.63
C THR A 257 4.83 2.27 4.57
N ILE A 258 4.03 2.31 5.63
CA ILE A 258 3.01 3.34 5.83
C ILE A 258 3.63 4.49 6.62
N THR A 259 4.16 5.48 5.92
CA THR A 259 4.59 6.73 6.56
C THR A 259 3.37 7.62 6.79
N SER A 260 2.67 7.41 7.90
CA SER A 260 1.57 8.29 8.32
C SER A 260 2.07 9.28 9.36
N ASN A 261 2.10 10.57 9.04
CA ASN A 261 2.37 11.64 10.01
C ASN A 261 1.27 11.79 11.08
N GLN A 262 0.21 10.98 11.02
CA GLN A 262 -0.89 10.99 11.99
C GLN A 262 -0.63 10.07 13.18
N ALA A 263 0.14 9.00 12.99
CA ALA A 263 0.66 8.23 14.10
C ALA A 263 1.72 9.10 14.78
N ARG A 264 1.37 9.69 15.91
CA ARG A 264 2.35 10.44 16.75
C ARG A 264 3.36 9.51 17.41
N THR A 265 3.10 8.20 17.35
CA THR A 265 3.97 7.11 17.75
C THR A 265 4.59 6.50 16.50
N PHE A 266 5.92 6.50 16.42
CA PHE A 266 6.65 5.90 15.33
C PHE A 266 6.57 4.37 15.40
N SER A 267 6.35 3.73 14.25
CA SER A 267 6.33 2.28 14.12
C SER A 267 7.20 1.87 12.94
N LEU A 268 8.17 0.98 13.18
CA LEU A 268 9.02 0.43 12.13
C LEU A 268 8.22 -0.40 11.11
N MET A 269 7.07 -0.93 11.55
CA MET A 269 6.28 -1.91 10.81
C MET A 269 7.12 -3.03 10.21
N GLU A 270 7.92 -3.64 11.08
CA GLU A 270 8.92 -4.64 10.74
C GLU A 270 8.30 -5.76 9.90
N THR A 271 8.95 -6.10 8.80
CA THR A 271 8.63 -7.31 8.06
C THR A 271 9.26 -8.48 8.81
N LEU A 272 8.43 -9.40 9.30
CA LEU A 272 8.88 -10.59 10.03
C LEU A 272 9.16 -11.75 9.07
N ALA A 273 8.37 -11.90 8.01
CA ALA A 273 8.59 -12.92 7.00
C ALA A 273 7.99 -12.52 5.65
N VAL A 274 8.61 -13.03 4.58
CA VAL A 274 8.12 -12.95 3.21
C VAL A 274 8.07 -14.35 2.64
N SER A 275 6.93 -14.75 2.09
CA SER A 275 6.77 -15.97 1.32
C SER A 275 6.51 -15.63 -0.14
N ILE A 276 7.11 -16.39 -1.06
CA ILE A 276 6.96 -16.24 -2.51
C ILE A 276 6.60 -17.59 -3.12
N SER A 277 5.61 -17.63 -4.00
CA SER A 277 5.16 -18.86 -4.65
C SER A 277 4.49 -18.57 -5.99
N GLU A 278 4.42 -19.59 -6.85
CA GLU A 278 3.62 -19.58 -8.08
C GLU A 278 2.23 -20.22 -7.84
N ASN A 279 1.96 -20.68 -6.62
CA ASN A 279 0.72 -21.36 -6.26
C ASN A 279 -0.07 -20.58 -5.20
N ALA A 280 -1.19 -19.99 -5.62
CA ALA A 280 -2.09 -19.22 -4.77
C ALA A 280 -2.63 -20.00 -3.55
N ASN A 281 -2.76 -21.31 -3.65
CA ASN A 281 -3.31 -22.12 -2.55
C ASN A 281 -2.23 -22.42 -1.50
N LYS A 282 -0.97 -22.60 -1.93
CA LYS A 282 0.14 -22.86 -1.00
C LYS A 282 0.56 -21.60 -0.25
N ILE A 283 0.56 -20.45 -0.92
CA ILE A 283 1.01 -19.20 -0.29
C ILE A 283 0.18 -18.85 0.96
N ALA A 284 -1.13 -19.11 0.95
CA ALA A 284 -2.02 -18.85 2.08
C ALA A 284 -1.68 -19.70 3.33
N GLY A 285 -1.14 -20.91 3.13
CA GLY A 285 -0.71 -21.80 4.20
C GLY A 285 0.68 -21.47 4.77
N SER A 286 1.50 -20.70 4.03
CA SER A 286 2.89 -20.43 4.42
C SER A 286 3.05 -19.52 5.64
N ILE A 287 2.10 -18.62 5.86
CA ILE A 287 2.05 -17.73 7.02
C ILE A 287 0.62 -17.72 7.54
N ARG A 288 0.41 -18.41 8.66
CA ARG A 288 -0.91 -18.73 9.21
C ARG A 288 -0.97 -18.56 10.71
N ALA A 289 -2.15 -18.73 11.27
CA ALA A 289 -2.34 -18.88 12.71
C ALA A 289 -3.11 -20.16 13.00
N LYS A 290 -2.86 -20.78 14.15
CA LYS A 290 -3.62 -21.92 14.67
C LYS A 290 -4.20 -21.55 16.04
N LEU A 291 -5.43 -21.95 16.32
CA LEU A 291 -5.97 -21.85 17.69
C LEU A 291 -5.20 -22.80 18.61
N LYS A 292 -4.93 -22.35 19.84
CA LYS A 292 -4.36 -23.25 20.86
C LYS A 292 -5.43 -24.20 21.35
N GLU A 293 -5.09 -25.49 21.43
CA GLU A 293 -6.01 -26.53 21.90
C GLU A 293 -6.25 -26.39 23.42
N ASP A 294 -5.22 -26.02 24.18
CA ASP A 294 -5.28 -25.97 25.66
C ASP A 294 -5.64 -24.58 26.23
N GLU A 295 -5.78 -23.54 25.40
CA GLU A 295 -6.06 -22.18 25.85
C GLU A 295 -7.18 -21.54 25.01
N GLU A 296 -8.32 -21.27 25.66
CA GLU A 296 -9.44 -20.59 25.02
C GLU A 296 -9.05 -19.16 24.61
N ASN A 297 -9.57 -18.69 23.47
CA ASN A 297 -9.31 -17.34 22.94
C ASN A 297 -7.82 -17.01 22.73
N LYS A 298 -7.00 -18.01 22.41
CA LYS A 298 -5.60 -17.82 22.03
C LYS A 298 -5.28 -18.44 20.68
N ALA A 299 -4.47 -17.74 19.89
CA ALA A 299 -3.94 -18.23 18.63
C ALA A 299 -2.40 -18.15 18.65
N GLU A 300 -1.76 -19.08 17.93
CA GLU A 300 -0.33 -19.09 17.69
C GLU A 300 -0.05 -18.74 16.22
N PRO A 301 0.78 -17.71 15.95
CA PRO A 301 1.29 -17.47 14.61
C PRO A 301 2.28 -18.57 14.21
N ILE A 302 2.26 -18.95 12.94
CA ILE A 302 3.13 -19.98 12.36
C ILE A 302 3.65 -19.49 11.02
N ILE A 303 4.97 -19.60 10.84
CA ILE A 303 5.66 -19.43 9.56
C ILE A 303 6.14 -20.81 9.13
N GLU A 304 5.68 -21.30 7.98
CA GLU A 304 6.11 -22.57 7.42
C GLU A 304 7.41 -22.36 6.63
N GLU A 305 8.55 -22.59 7.28
CA GLU A 305 9.88 -22.34 6.70
C GLU A 305 10.31 -23.37 5.63
N GLU A 306 9.65 -24.53 5.60
CA GLU A 306 9.93 -25.61 4.66
C GLU A 306 8.63 -26.12 4.02
N MET A 307 8.09 -25.35 3.08
CA MET A 307 6.90 -25.73 2.31
C MET A 307 7.25 -25.93 0.83
N ALA A 308 7.04 -27.14 0.31
CA ALA A 308 7.34 -27.45 -1.09
C ALA A 308 6.62 -26.50 -2.06
N GLY A 309 7.37 -25.78 -2.90
CA GLY A 309 6.84 -24.80 -3.85
C GLY A 309 6.52 -23.43 -3.25
N VAL A 310 7.01 -23.14 -2.04
CA VAL A 310 7.01 -21.80 -1.44
C VAL A 310 8.41 -21.51 -0.93
N GLU A 311 8.96 -20.37 -1.31
CA GLU A 311 10.20 -19.85 -0.76
C GLU A 311 9.85 -18.89 0.37
N THR A 312 10.34 -19.16 1.58
CA THR A 312 10.02 -18.38 2.77
C THR A 312 11.30 -17.82 3.38
N TYR A 313 11.29 -16.51 3.58
CA TYR A 313 12.41 -15.72 4.07
C TYR A 313 12.00 -15.10 5.41
N VAL A 314 12.73 -15.46 6.49
CA VAL A 314 12.38 -15.08 7.86
C VAL A 314 13.43 -14.12 8.41
N THR A 315 13.00 -12.96 8.89
CA THR A 315 13.92 -11.96 9.46
C THR A 315 14.26 -12.28 10.91
N LEU A 316 15.39 -11.77 11.42
CA LEU A 316 15.77 -11.96 12.83
C LEU A 316 14.68 -11.52 13.82
N ALA A 317 13.95 -10.44 13.50
CA ALA A 317 12.89 -9.90 14.34
C ALA A 317 11.73 -10.88 14.54
N ALA A 318 11.53 -11.85 13.64
CA ALA A 318 10.46 -12.84 13.75
C ALA A 318 10.57 -13.68 15.03
N SER A 319 11.79 -14.03 15.44
CA SER A 319 12.07 -14.88 16.62
C SER A 319 11.56 -14.29 17.94
N GLY A 320 11.39 -12.96 18.01
CA GLY A 320 10.82 -12.28 19.18
C GLY A 320 9.31 -12.52 19.35
N TYR A 321 8.62 -12.99 18.32
CA TYR A 321 7.15 -13.09 18.27
C TYR A 321 6.64 -14.46 17.84
N ILE A 322 7.44 -15.21 17.10
CA ILE A 322 7.09 -16.48 16.45
C ILE A 322 8.23 -17.45 16.67
N ARG A 323 7.91 -18.72 16.92
CA ARG A 323 8.92 -19.77 16.98
C ARG A 323 9.42 -20.07 15.57
N THR A 324 10.65 -19.72 15.29
CA THR A 324 11.31 -19.88 13.99
C THR A 324 12.66 -20.59 14.14
N LYS A 325 13.25 -21.05 13.02
CA LYS A 325 14.49 -21.84 12.99
C LYS A 325 15.55 -21.33 12.02
N LYS A 326 15.16 -20.64 10.94
CA LYS A 326 16.01 -20.19 9.83
C LYS A 326 15.96 -18.69 9.62
N GLU A 327 15.97 -17.94 10.70
CA GLU A 327 16.07 -16.49 10.64
C GLU A 327 17.39 -16.06 10.01
N SER A 328 17.36 -15.02 9.18
CA SER A 328 18.54 -14.48 8.52
C SER A 328 18.56 -12.96 8.58
N VAL A 329 19.77 -12.40 8.67
CA VAL A 329 20.02 -10.96 8.49
C VAL A 329 19.72 -10.50 7.07
N ASP A 330 19.97 -11.38 6.08
CA ASP A 330 19.81 -11.08 4.65
C ASP A 330 18.44 -11.54 4.12
N ALA A 331 17.47 -11.81 5.00
CA ALA A 331 16.20 -12.41 4.61
C ALA A 331 15.41 -11.54 3.62
N LEU A 332 15.41 -10.21 3.80
CA LEU A 332 14.68 -9.30 2.92
C LEU A 332 15.41 -9.11 1.58
N GLU A 333 16.73 -9.05 1.60
CA GLU A 333 17.60 -8.97 0.43
C GLU A 333 17.45 -10.22 -0.43
N ASN A 334 17.44 -11.41 0.19
CA ASN A 334 17.22 -12.68 -0.51
C ASN A 334 15.79 -12.77 -1.09
N ALA A 335 14.78 -12.28 -0.36
CA ALA A 335 13.42 -12.22 -0.89
C ALA A 335 13.29 -11.25 -2.09
N GLU A 336 13.97 -10.10 -2.03
CA GLU A 336 14.05 -9.14 -3.14
C GLU A 336 14.70 -9.79 -4.37
N GLN A 337 15.84 -10.47 -4.16
CA GLN A 337 16.56 -11.14 -5.23
C GLN A 337 15.73 -12.27 -5.87
N ALA A 338 15.02 -13.07 -5.07
CA ALA A 338 14.12 -14.10 -5.58
C ALA A 338 12.97 -13.54 -6.43
N LEU A 339 12.43 -12.37 -6.07
CA LEU A 339 11.44 -11.68 -6.91
C LEU A 339 12.04 -11.21 -8.25
N ILE A 340 13.25 -10.66 -8.23
CA ILE A 340 13.97 -10.24 -9.43
C ILE A 340 14.19 -11.42 -10.37
N GLU A 341 14.69 -12.54 -9.85
CA GLU A 341 14.96 -13.76 -10.62
C GLU A 341 13.68 -14.29 -11.26
N LYS A 342 12.61 -14.43 -10.48
CA LYS A 342 11.32 -14.93 -10.95
C LYS A 342 10.68 -14.04 -12.02
N MET A 343 10.74 -12.72 -11.84
CA MET A 343 10.24 -11.78 -12.87
C MET A 343 11.10 -11.83 -14.13
N THR A 344 12.42 -11.95 -14.00
CA THR A 344 13.35 -11.97 -15.14
C THR A 344 13.28 -13.27 -15.93
N GLN A 345 12.95 -14.38 -15.28
CA GLN A 345 12.85 -15.70 -15.91
C GLN A 345 11.65 -15.82 -16.87
N PHE A 346 10.63 -14.96 -16.74
CA PHE A 346 9.47 -14.99 -17.61
C PHE A 346 9.81 -14.48 -19.02
N ASP A 347 9.47 -15.28 -20.04
CA ASP A 347 9.61 -14.85 -21.43
C ASP A 347 8.48 -13.88 -21.80
N TYR A 348 8.79 -12.58 -21.73
CA TYR A 348 7.85 -11.53 -22.11
C TYR A 348 7.67 -11.37 -23.62
N GLU A 349 8.62 -11.86 -24.41
CA GLU A 349 8.67 -11.68 -25.87
C GLU A 349 7.85 -12.75 -26.59
N ASN A 350 7.83 -13.98 -26.06
CA ASN A 350 7.18 -15.15 -26.68
C ASN A 350 6.16 -15.83 -25.77
N GLN A 351 5.20 -15.08 -25.22
CA GLN A 351 4.26 -15.60 -24.20
C GLN A 351 3.35 -16.75 -24.66
N LEU A 352 3.15 -16.92 -25.98
CA LEU A 352 2.28 -17.95 -26.55
C LEU A 352 3.04 -19.24 -26.95
N GLU A 353 4.37 -19.22 -26.95
CA GLU A 353 5.16 -20.40 -27.27
C GLU A 353 5.05 -21.43 -26.13
N GLY A 354 4.51 -22.62 -26.45
CA GLY A 354 4.27 -23.70 -25.48
C GLY A 354 2.84 -23.80 -24.92
N ILE A 355 1.87 -23.09 -25.49
CA ILE A 355 0.42 -23.22 -25.18
C ILE A 355 -0.27 -24.28 -26.10
N SER A 356 0.49 -25.03 -26.90
CA SER A 356 -0.05 -26.06 -27.83
C SER A 356 -0.71 -27.24 -27.14
#